data_AF-A0A150R381-F1
#
_entry.id   AF-A0A150R381-F1
#
_cell.length_a   1.000
_cell.length_b   1.000
_cell.length_c   1.000
_cell.angle_alpha   90.00
_cell.angle_beta   90.00
_cell.angle_gamma   90.00
#
_symmetry.space_group_name_H-M   'P 1'
#
loop_
_entity.id
_entity.type
_entity.pdbx_description
1 polymer ?
#
loop_
_entity_poly.entity_id
_entity_poly.type
_entity_poly.pdbx_seq_one_letter_code
_entity_poly.pdbx_strand_id
1 'polypeptide(L)'
;MKEATETLDVRIESERGSWDHVQVRELSGREAISQPFSFDLDVAIDEGHELPADAAPGAEVSLVLESDGEEIRRVSGMLGPIRDRLEPLAERSTCRLRLVPRAFRLTLVETQEIFLDRSVPDILRSKLERHGLGTEDVELRLIESYPEREFVVQYGESDLAFISRLAEHVGISFFFEHEEGRDRLVFTDHPSGFRPAAGAATVPFRARGEAAGVFALEVTTDLVPTNYVVQDYNYRAPQLDLAAYAGLDSGDGGGVVEYGSHVKTPEEARKLAQIRAEERLSRQRVYEGKASRAALSAGRRVTLIEHPRLPGPEELLLVEVEHEARFPAFKDTGEQSPFYRNAFRAIPARVAYRPPRRTPRPRISGVVTGIVQPGPGGKTNGIAQLDAEGRYTVQLHFDTAQPGEQKASRPIRMAQPFSGTGQGMHFPLRPGTEVLVGFANGDPDRPVILGAMSNPLAPSPVTARNANQSRITMASGAMLEISEKQ
;
A
#
# COMPACT_ATOMS: atom_id res chain seq x y z
N MET A 1 5.07 31.00 41.20
CA MET A 1 4.65 31.35 39.83
C MET A 1 3.49 30.44 39.48
N LYS A 2 2.32 31.00 39.15
CA LYS A 2 1.21 30.18 38.62
C LYS A 2 1.63 29.77 37.21
N GLU A 3 1.79 28.47 36.99
CA GLU A 3 1.93 27.91 35.65
C GLU A 3 0.69 28.32 34.85
N ALA A 4 0.89 29.02 33.74
CA ALA A 4 -0.17 29.21 32.77
C ALA A 4 -0.37 27.84 32.11
N THR A 5 -1.45 27.16 32.49
CA THR A 5 -1.88 25.96 31.80
C THR A 5 -2.31 26.39 30.41
N GLU A 6 -1.46 26.17 29.39
CA GLU A 6 -1.80 26.37 27.97
C GLU A 6 -3.17 25.71 27.74
N THR A 7 -4.16 26.51 27.32
CA THR A 7 -5.52 25.99 27.12
C THR A 7 -5.59 25.45 25.70
N LEU A 8 -5.52 24.13 25.58
CA LEU A 8 -5.72 23.45 24.30
C LEU A 8 -7.22 23.33 24.02
N ASP A 9 -7.63 23.81 22.86
CA ASP A 9 -8.98 23.67 22.34
C ASP A 9 -8.98 22.94 20.99
N VAL A 10 -10.14 22.50 20.54
CA VAL A 10 -10.30 21.84 19.25
C VAL A 10 -11.65 22.16 18.63
N ARG A 11 -11.65 22.37 17.32
CA ARG A 11 -12.88 22.57 16.54
C ARG A 11 -12.84 21.81 15.23
N ILE A 12 -14.03 21.57 14.69
CA ILE A 12 -14.23 20.97 13.38
C ILE A 12 -14.57 22.10 12.40
N GLU A 13 -13.92 22.13 11.24
CA GLU A 13 -14.20 23.06 10.15
C GLU A 13 -14.64 22.30 8.89
N SER A 14 -15.56 22.89 8.12
CA SER A 14 -15.97 22.41 6.80
C SER A 14 -16.35 23.60 5.92
N GLU A 15 -16.17 23.48 4.60
CA GLU A 15 -16.65 24.48 3.63
C GLU A 15 -18.17 24.43 3.42
N ARG A 16 -18.82 23.32 3.78
CA ARG A 16 -20.21 23.01 3.37
C ARG A 16 -21.26 23.14 4.49
N GLY A 17 -20.83 23.37 5.73
CA GLY A 17 -21.74 23.51 6.88
C GLY A 17 -21.03 24.12 8.09
N SER A 18 -21.78 24.83 8.93
CA SER A 18 -21.27 25.34 10.21
C SER A 18 -21.27 24.22 11.24
N TRP A 19 -20.15 24.09 11.95
CA TRP A 19 -19.94 23.12 13.03
C TRP A 19 -19.94 23.78 14.42
N ASP A 20 -20.43 25.03 14.51
CA ASP A 20 -20.34 25.86 15.73
C ASP A 20 -21.08 25.27 16.94
N HIS A 21 -22.07 24.40 16.68
CA HIS A 21 -22.87 23.71 17.70
C HIS A 21 -22.35 22.31 18.06
N VAL A 22 -21.19 21.92 17.54
CA VAL A 22 -20.58 20.61 17.76
C VAL A 22 -19.27 20.78 18.54
N GLN A 23 -19.26 20.34 19.80
CA GLN A 23 -18.08 20.39 20.66
C GLN A 23 -17.43 19.02 20.78
N VAL A 24 -16.12 18.96 20.54
CA VAL A 24 -15.34 17.73 20.76
C VAL A 24 -15.04 17.59 22.25
N ARG A 25 -15.30 16.41 22.81
CA ARG A 25 -15.06 16.08 24.22
C ARG A 25 -13.79 15.28 24.39
N GLU A 26 -13.66 14.22 23.60
CA GLU A 26 -12.51 13.32 23.60
C GLU A 26 -12.01 13.12 22.18
N LEU A 27 -10.69 12.97 22.05
CA LEU A 27 -10.01 12.69 20.81
C LEU A 27 -9.05 11.53 21.03
N SER A 28 -9.15 10.52 20.17
CA SER A 28 -8.17 9.44 20.05
C SER A 28 -7.71 9.35 18.59
N GLY A 29 -6.44 9.62 18.33
CA GLY A 29 -5.88 9.66 16.98
C GLY A 29 -4.74 8.68 16.80
N ARG A 30 -4.55 8.18 15.57
CA ARG A 30 -3.36 7.43 15.18
C ARG A 30 -2.92 7.81 13.79
N GLU A 31 -1.63 8.08 13.65
CA GLU A 31 -0.95 8.32 12.39
C GLU A 31 0.26 7.40 12.31
N ALA A 32 0.54 6.83 11.14
CA ALA A 32 1.75 6.04 10.94
C ALA A 32 2.21 6.11 9.48
N ILE A 33 3.52 6.07 9.26
CA ILE A 33 4.08 5.98 7.90
C ILE A 33 3.59 4.67 7.25
N SER A 34 3.16 4.80 6.01
CA SER A 34 2.59 3.77 5.14
C SER A 34 1.27 3.18 5.65
N GLN A 35 0.50 3.95 6.41
CA GLN A 35 -0.86 3.62 6.84
C GLN A 35 -1.76 4.86 6.76
N PRO A 36 -3.06 4.71 6.44
CA PRO A 36 -4.04 5.79 6.62
C PRO A 36 -4.10 6.23 8.08
N PHE A 37 -4.14 7.54 8.34
CA PHE A 37 -4.43 8.03 9.68
C PHE A 37 -5.90 7.85 10.04
N SER A 38 -6.22 7.90 11.34
CA SER A 38 -7.59 7.95 11.81
C SER A 38 -7.69 8.70 13.13
N PHE A 39 -8.68 9.59 13.26
CA PHE A 39 -9.03 10.26 14.51
C PHE A 39 -10.47 9.97 14.87
N ASP A 40 -10.69 9.31 16.00
CA ASP A 40 -12.00 9.12 16.61
C ASP A 40 -12.27 10.30 17.55
N LEU A 41 -13.40 10.98 17.32
CA LEU A 41 -13.85 12.17 18.05
C LEU A 41 -15.17 11.84 18.73
N ASP A 42 -15.21 11.88 20.06
CA ASP A 42 -16.48 11.89 20.78
C ASP A 42 -16.94 13.33 20.91
N VAL A 43 -18.08 13.65 20.29
CA VAL A 43 -18.62 15.02 20.25
C VAL A 43 -19.97 15.10 20.97
N ALA A 44 -20.26 16.28 21.52
CA ALA A 44 -21.56 16.65 22.04
C ALA A 44 -22.13 17.80 21.21
N ILE A 45 -23.44 17.76 21.01
CA ILE A 45 -24.18 18.73 20.21
C ILE A 45 -25.02 19.58 21.16
N ASP A 46 -25.08 20.89 20.92
CA ASP A 46 -25.92 21.80 21.68
C ASP A 46 -27.39 21.35 21.71
N GLU A 47 -28.09 21.65 22.81
CA GLU A 47 -29.52 21.34 22.94
C GLU A 47 -30.33 21.99 21.80
N GLY A 48 -31.24 21.22 21.20
CA GLY A 48 -32.05 21.67 20.07
C GLY A 48 -31.32 21.75 18.73
N HIS A 49 -30.04 21.33 18.66
CA HIS A 49 -29.26 21.27 17.44
C HIS A 49 -28.97 19.82 17.04
N GLU A 50 -28.68 19.62 15.76
CA GLU A 50 -28.26 18.35 15.18
C GLU A 50 -26.90 18.52 14.51
N LEU A 51 -26.30 17.42 14.05
CA LEU A 51 -25.16 17.51 13.16
C LEU A 51 -25.54 18.29 11.90
N PRO A 52 -24.58 19.01 11.27
CA PRO A 52 -24.83 19.69 10.01
C PRO A 52 -25.45 18.74 8.98
N ALA A 53 -26.38 19.21 8.15
CA ALA A 53 -27.10 18.34 7.21
C ALA A 53 -26.17 17.64 6.19
N ASP A 54 -25.00 18.23 5.94
CA ASP A 54 -23.93 17.72 5.08
C ASP A 54 -22.92 16.81 5.83
N ALA A 55 -23.03 16.66 7.15
CA ALA A 55 -22.21 15.79 7.97
C ALA A 55 -22.58 14.31 7.73
N ALA A 56 -22.11 13.78 6.62
CA ALA A 56 -22.26 12.39 6.22
C ALA A 56 -20.89 11.73 5.96
N PRO A 57 -20.78 10.39 5.99
CA PRO A 57 -19.58 9.70 5.56
C PRO A 57 -19.15 10.15 4.15
N GLY A 58 -17.88 10.53 4.01
CA GLY A 58 -17.30 11.10 2.80
C GLY A 58 -17.25 12.62 2.75
N ALA A 59 -17.92 13.33 3.67
CA ALA A 59 -17.84 14.79 3.77
C ALA A 59 -16.43 15.23 4.20
N GLU A 60 -15.87 16.20 3.50
CA GLU A 60 -14.52 16.73 3.79
C GLU A 60 -14.58 17.69 4.96
N VAL A 61 -13.73 17.45 5.97
CA VAL A 61 -13.67 18.25 7.20
C VAL A 61 -12.22 18.39 7.66
N SER A 62 -11.97 19.42 8.46
CA SER A 62 -10.68 19.64 9.12
C SER A 62 -10.85 19.68 10.63
N LEU A 63 -10.00 18.96 11.34
CA LEU A 63 -9.82 19.05 12.77
C LEU A 63 -8.74 20.08 13.07
N VAL A 64 -9.08 21.13 13.79
CA VAL A 64 -8.18 22.25 14.10
C VAL A 64 -7.91 22.27 15.60
N LEU A 65 -6.64 22.06 15.96
CA LEU A 65 -6.14 22.13 17.33
C LEU A 65 -5.57 23.52 17.56
N GLU A 66 -6.02 24.18 18.63
CA GLU A 66 -5.64 25.54 18.98
C GLU A 66 -5.04 25.59 20.38
N SER A 67 -4.03 26.42 20.57
CA SER A 67 -3.46 26.71 21.90
C SER A 67 -3.50 28.21 22.12
N ASP A 68 -4.15 28.65 23.20
CA ASP A 68 -4.32 30.07 23.54
C ASP A 68 -4.91 30.91 22.38
N GLY A 69 -5.78 30.30 21.56
CA GLY A 69 -6.45 30.93 20.42
C GLY A 69 -5.65 30.94 19.11
N GLU A 70 -4.44 30.37 19.08
CA GLU A 70 -3.65 30.21 17.86
C GLU A 70 -3.74 28.77 17.32
N GLU A 71 -3.98 28.61 16.02
CA GLU A 71 -3.93 27.32 15.34
C GLU A 71 -2.51 26.74 15.40
N ILE A 72 -2.35 25.63 16.12
CA ILE A 72 -1.06 24.93 16.24
C ILE A 72 -0.98 23.70 15.33
N ARG A 73 -2.13 23.15 14.92
CA ARG A 73 -2.19 22.01 14.01
C ARG A 73 -3.57 21.89 13.36
N ARG A 74 -3.57 21.63 12.06
CA ARG A 74 -4.75 21.19 11.30
C ARG A 74 -4.55 19.77 10.77
N VAL A 75 -5.59 18.96 10.87
CA VAL A 75 -5.68 17.62 10.28
C VAL A 75 -6.91 17.60 9.39
N SER A 76 -6.71 17.66 8.08
CA SER A 76 -7.76 17.62 7.08
C SER A 76 -8.01 16.20 6.59
N GLY A 77 -9.22 15.90 6.14
CA GLY A 77 -9.58 14.60 5.58
C GLY A 77 -11.07 14.54 5.27
N MET A 78 -11.65 13.36 5.43
CA MET A 78 -13.09 13.14 5.30
C MET A 78 -13.66 12.37 6.49
N LEU A 79 -14.95 12.56 6.75
CA LEU A 79 -15.69 11.75 7.70
C LEU A 79 -15.78 10.30 7.21
N GLY A 80 -15.34 9.37 8.05
CA GLY A 80 -15.60 7.95 7.94
C GLY A 80 -16.95 7.60 8.58
N PRO A 81 -17.03 6.47 9.32
CA PRO A 81 -18.25 6.12 10.05
C PRO A 81 -18.65 7.17 11.09
N ILE A 82 -19.94 7.50 11.11
CA ILE A 82 -20.60 8.31 12.14
C ILE A 82 -21.40 7.35 13.01
N ARG A 83 -21.21 7.40 14.33
CA ARG A 83 -21.93 6.56 15.30
C ARG A 83 -22.72 7.45 16.24
N ASP A 84 -24.03 7.51 16.02
CA ASP A 84 -24.96 8.13 16.95
C ASP A 84 -25.25 7.17 18.11
N ARG A 85 -25.13 7.64 19.36
CA ARG A 85 -25.42 6.83 20.55
C ARG A 85 -26.92 6.69 20.82
N LEU A 86 -27.76 7.55 20.19
CA LEU A 86 -29.22 7.56 20.32
C LEU A 86 -29.69 7.47 21.79
N GLU A 87 -28.98 8.14 22.71
CA GLU A 87 -29.27 8.10 24.14
C GLU A 87 -30.54 8.92 24.44
N PRO A 88 -31.68 8.29 24.77
CA PRO A 88 -32.98 8.96 24.77
C PRO A 88 -33.20 9.89 25.98
N LEU A 89 -32.33 9.82 26.99
CA LEU A 89 -32.44 10.54 28.26
C LEU A 89 -31.25 11.49 28.50
N ALA A 90 -30.33 11.61 27.55
CA ALA A 90 -29.25 12.57 27.65
C ALA A 90 -29.79 13.97 27.36
N GLU A 91 -29.41 14.96 28.18
CA GLU A 91 -29.76 16.38 27.95
C GLU A 91 -29.16 16.93 26.64
N ARG A 92 -28.12 16.25 26.12
CA ARG A 92 -27.48 16.57 24.85
C ARG A 92 -27.26 15.32 24.01
N SER A 93 -27.41 15.47 22.70
CA SER A 93 -27.05 14.43 21.74
C SER A 93 -25.53 14.23 21.72
N THR A 94 -25.07 12.98 21.78
CA THR A 94 -23.65 12.62 21.66
C THR A 94 -23.43 11.66 20.51
N CYS A 95 -22.38 11.90 19.74
CA CYS A 95 -22.00 11.01 18.64
C CYS A 95 -20.49 10.83 18.57
N ARG A 96 -20.07 9.75 17.92
CA ARG A 96 -18.66 9.50 17.61
C ARG A 96 -18.44 9.66 16.12
N LEU A 97 -17.56 10.59 15.76
CA LEU A 97 -17.13 10.86 14.40
C LEU A 97 -15.76 10.24 14.19
N ARG A 98 -15.51 9.67 13.02
CA ARG A 98 -14.17 9.26 12.63
C ARG A 98 -13.68 10.11 11.47
N LEU A 99 -12.53 10.76 11.61
CA LEU A 99 -11.82 11.45 10.54
C LEU A 99 -10.77 10.52 9.95
N VAL A 100 -10.75 10.37 8.62
CA VAL A 100 -9.80 9.55 7.84
C VAL A 100 -9.29 10.34 6.64
N PRO A 101 -8.16 9.98 6.01
CA PRO A 101 -7.73 10.63 4.77
C PRO A 101 -8.71 10.37 3.62
N ARG A 102 -8.73 11.24 2.61
CA ARG A 102 -9.48 11.01 1.36
C ARG A 102 -9.02 9.74 0.65
N ALA A 103 -7.74 9.38 0.79
CA ALA A 103 -7.18 8.11 0.32
C ALA A 103 -7.81 6.86 0.95
N PHE A 104 -8.61 6.98 2.01
CA PHE A 104 -9.36 5.86 2.56
C PHE A 104 -10.40 5.30 1.57
N ARG A 105 -10.84 6.07 0.56
CA ARG A 105 -11.71 5.58 -0.52
C ARG A 105 -11.13 4.35 -1.24
N LEU A 106 -9.80 4.25 -1.32
CA LEU A 106 -9.11 3.13 -1.95
C LEU A 106 -9.28 1.80 -1.18
N THR A 107 -9.74 1.82 0.08
CA THR A 107 -10.04 0.58 0.82
C THR A 107 -11.38 -0.03 0.40
N LEU A 108 -12.24 0.73 -0.26
CA LEU A 108 -13.61 0.35 -0.58
C LEU A 108 -13.75 -0.33 -1.94
N VAL A 109 -12.70 -0.26 -2.77
CA VAL A 109 -12.71 -0.77 -4.14
C VAL A 109 -11.73 -1.92 -4.26
N GLU A 110 -12.25 -3.09 -4.62
CA GLU A 110 -11.48 -4.28 -4.95
C GLU A 110 -11.67 -4.61 -6.42
N THR A 111 -10.55 -4.81 -7.14
CA THR A 111 -10.57 -5.09 -8.57
C THR A 111 -9.59 -6.20 -8.93
N GLN A 112 -9.74 -6.74 -10.13
CA GLN A 112 -8.79 -7.64 -10.77
C GLN A 112 -8.37 -6.99 -12.09
N GLU A 113 -7.17 -6.42 -12.16
CA GLU A 113 -6.77 -5.55 -13.27
C GLU A 113 -5.33 -5.80 -13.68
N ILE A 114 -5.05 -5.66 -14.97
CA ILE A 114 -3.75 -5.87 -15.58
C ILE A 114 -3.13 -4.53 -16.00
N PHE A 115 -1.94 -4.25 -15.48
CA PHE A 115 -1.10 -3.11 -15.85
C PHE A 115 0.06 -3.60 -16.72
N LEU A 116 0.20 -3.02 -17.91
CA LEU A 116 1.27 -3.30 -18.87
C LEU A 116 2.16 -2.08 -19.03
N ASP A 117 3.47 -2.30 -19.08
CA ASP A 117 4.49 -1.30 -19.39
C ASP A 117 4.32 -0.02 -18.56
N ARG A 118 4.15 -0.19 -17.25
CA ARG A 118 4.01 0.91 -16.29
C ARG A 118 5.04 0.80 -15.17
N SER A 119 5.63 1.93 -14.79
CA SER A 119 6.43 1.98 -13.57
C SER A 119 5.52 1.90 -12.33
N VAL A 120 6.08 1.53 -11.18
CA VAL A 120 5.31 1.54 -9.92
C VAL A 120 4.70 2.94 -9.67
N PRO A 121 5.46 4.05 -9.70
CA PRO A 121 4.90 5.40 -9.55
C PRO A 121 3.74 5.72 -10.51
N ASP A 122 3.78 5.27 -11.76
CA ASP A 122 2.69 5.49 -12.72
C ASP A 122 1.42 4.73 -12.32
N ILE A 123 1.57 3.49 -11.86
CA ILE A 123 0.46 2.68 -11.35
C ILE A 123 -0.16 3.35 -10.12
N LEU A 124 0.68 3.81 -9.17
CA LEU A 124 0.21 4.50 -7.97
C LEU A 124 -0.62 5.73 -8.35
N ARG A 125 -0.09 6.58 -9.23
CA ARG A 125 -0.78 7.79 -9.71
C ARG A 125 -2.10 7.45 -10.40
N SER A 126 -2.09 6.51 -11.34
CA SER A 126 -3.27 6.11 -12.09
C SER A 126 -4.39 5.59 -11.17
N LYS A 127 -4.04 4.81 -10.14
CA LYS A 127 -5.03 4.36 -9.15
C LYS A 127 -5.56 5.52 -8.30
N LEU A 128 -4.69 6.40 -7.81
CA LEU A 128 -5.10 7.55 -6.99
C LEU A 128 -6.04 8.51 -7.76
N GLU A 129 -5.72 8.80 -9.02
CA GLU A 129 -6.52 9.68 -9.89
C GLU A 129 -7.95 9.17 -10.09
N ARG A 130 -8.15 7.84 -10.23
CA ARG A 130 -9.48 7.24 -10.34
C ARG A 130 -10.36 7.45 -9.09
N HIS A 131 -9.74 7.75 -7.94
CA HIS A 131 -10.43 8.05 -6.68
C HIS A 131 -10.54 9.56 -6.41
N GLY A 132 -10.23 10.40 -7.42
CA GLY A 132 -10.30 11.85 -7.33
C GLY A 132 -9.12 12.50 -6.60
N LEU A 133 -8.00 11.79 -6.44
CA LEU A 133 -6.76 12.34 -5.87
C LEU A 133 -5.80 12.72 -7.00
N GLY A 134 -5.78 14.01 -7.32
CA GLY A 134 -5.02 14.58 -8.44
C GLY A 134 -3.59 15.00 -8.06
N THR A 135 -2.98 15.80 -8.93
CA THR A 135 -1.60 16.30 -8.77
C THR A 135 -1.39 17.21 -7.56
N GLU A 136 -2.45 17.86 -7.06
CA GLU A 136 -2.37 18.69 -5.86
C GLU A 136 -2.50 17.86 -4.58
N ASP A 137 -3.18 16.70 -4.66
CA ASP A 137 -3.41 15.82 -3.52
C ASP A 137 -2.29 14.80 -3.32
N VAL A 138 -1.42 14.61 -4.32
CA VAL A 138 -0.36 13.60 -4.30
C VAL A 138 1.00 14.23 -4.63
N GLU A 139 2.01 13.95 -3.80
CA GLU A 139 3.40 14.35 -4.05
C GLU A 139 4.33 13.14 -4.12
N LEU A 140 5.15 13.07 -5.16
CA LEU A 140 6.20 12.04 -5.29
C LEU A 140 7.56 12.67 -5.00
N ARG A 141 8.09 12.46 -3.79
CA ARG A 141 9.44 12.87 -3.36
C ARG A 141 10.41 11.68 -3.50
N LEU A 142 10.57 11.23 -4.74
CA LEU A 142 11.36 10.06 -5.10
C LEU A 142 12.71 10.50 -5.69
N ILE A 143 13.81 9.96 -5.15
CA ILE A 143 15.17 10.18 -5.70
C ILE A 143 15.54 9.06 -6.67
N GLU A 144 15.04 7.85 -6.40
CA GLU A 144 15.34 6.69 -7.20
C GLU A 144 14.56 6.67 -8.51
N SER A 145 15.11 5.97 -9.51
CA SER A 145 14.38 5.61 -10.71
C SER A 145 13.67 4.27 -10.56
N TYR A 146 12.47 4.17 -11.16
CA TYR A 146 11.63 2.99 -11.14
C TYR A 146 11.37 2.53 -12.57
N PRO A 147 11.91 1.38 -13.01
CA PRO A 147 11.72 0.91 -14.37
C PRO A 147 10.27 0.53 -14.63
N GLU A 148 9.86 0.61 -15.89
CA GLU A 148 8.58 0.06 -16.34
C GLU A 148 8.54 -1.45 -16.13
N ARG A 149 7.39 -1.92 -15.65
CA ARG A 149 7.11 -3.34 -15.50
C ARG A 149 6.18 -3.77 -16.63
N GLU A 150 6.63 -4.74 -17.43
CA GLU A 150 5.87 -5.26 -18.58
C GLU A 150 4.51 -5.88 -18.20
N PHE A 151 4.32 -6.32 -16.95
CA PHE A 151 3.12 -7.02 -16.50
C PHE A 151 3.04 -6.99 -14.98
N VAL A 152 2.02 -6.31 -14.45
CA VAL A 152 1.68 -6.23 -13.03
C VAL A 152 0.19 -6.46 -12.89
N VAL A 153 -0.22 -7.33 -11.98
CA VAL A 153 -1.61 -7.70 -11.77
C VAL A 153 -2.05 -7.31 -10.38
N GLN A 154 -3.15 -6.58 -10.29
CA GLN A 154 -3.95 -6.50 -9.08
C GLN A 154 -4.92 -7.68 -9.10
N TYR A 155 -4.93 -8.50 -8.04
CA TYR A 155 -5.75 -9.71 -8.03
C TYR A 155 -6.44 -9.93 -6.69
N GLY A 156 -7.74 -9.61 -6.62
CA GLY A 156 -8.56 -9.88 -5.43
C GLY A 156 -8.07 -9.12 -4.19
N GLU A 157 -7.60 -7.89 -4.40
CA GLU A 157 -7.10 -7.00 -3.36
C GLU A 157 -7.68 -5.59 -3.57
N SER A 158 -7.83 -4.82 -2.49
CA SER A 158 -8.28 -3.43 -2.60
C SER A 158 -7.25 -2.54 -3.29
N ASP A 159 -7.68 -1.42 -3.85
CA ASP A 159 -6.76 -0.47 -4.48
C ASP A 159 -5.71 0.05 -3.49
N LEU A 160 -6.07 0.22 -2.21
CA LEU A 160 -5.11 0.59 -1.17
C LEU A 160 -4.11 -0.55 -0.92
N ALA A 161 -4.57 -1.80 -0.85
CA ALA A 161 -3.69 -2.95 -0.67
C ALA A 161 -2.72 -3.10 -1.86
N PHE A 162 -3.21 -2.92 -3.09
CA PHE A 162 -2.38 -2.97 -4.28
C PHE A 162 -1.28 -1.89 -4.27
N ILE A 163 -1.65 -0.63 -4.02
CA ILE A 163 -0.67 0.46 -3.87
C ILE A 163 0.33 0.17 -2.75
N SER A 164 -0.17 -0.28 -1.60
CA SER A 164 0.66 -0.55 -0.41
C SER A 164 1.66 -1.68 -0.69
N ARG A 165 1.22 -2.83 -1.25
CA ARG A 165 2.14 -3.95 -1.53
C ARG A 165 3.20 -3.57 -2.57
N LEU A 166 2.85 -2.75 -3.56
CA LEU A 166 3.80 -2.29 -4.58
C LEU A 166 4.83 -1.36 -3.95
N ALA A 167 4.39 -0.35 -3.19
CA ALA A 167 5.25 0.58 -2.47
C ALA A 167 6.16 -0.15 -1.48
N GLU A 168 5.61 -1.08 -0.68
CA GLU A 168 6.35 -1.97 0.22
C GLU A 168 7.40 -2.82 -0.51
N HIS A 169 7.05 -3.34 -1.69
CA HIS A 169 7.96 -4.16 -2.47
C HIS A 169 9.15 -3.35 -2.99
N VAL A 170 8.94 -2.12 -3.47
CA VAL A 170 10.01 -1.28 -4.02
C VAL A 170 10.63 -0.29 -3.01
N GLY A 171 10.23 -0.34 -1.74
CA GLY A 171 10.81 0.47 -0.68
C GLY A 171 10.34 1.93 -0.63
N ILE A 172 9.20 2.23 -1.26
CA ILE A 172 8.54 3.53 -1.19
C ILE A 172 7.66 3.56 0.06
N SER A 173 7.83 4.60 0.86
CA SER A 173 6.97 4.92 2.00
C SER A 173 5.94 5.97 1.60
N PHE A 174 4.81 6.04 2.31
CA PHE A 174 3.88 7.16 2.17
C PHE A 174 3.44 7.73 3.52
N PHE A 175 3.04 8.99 3.57
CA PHE A 175 2.50 9.66 4.76
C PHE A 175 1.64 10.85 4.34
N PHE A 176 1.01 11.52 5.30
CA PHE A 176 0.09 12.62 5.02
C PHE A 176 0.66 13.94 5.53
N GLU A 177 0.57 14.98 4.71
CA GLU A 177 0.80 16.36 5.10
C GLU A 177 -0.52 17.12 4.96
N HIS A 178 -0.76 18.08 5.86
CA HIS A 178 -1.99 18.87 5.86
C HIS A 178 -1.64 20.33 5.59
N GLU A 179 -2.10 20.84 4.45
CA GLU A 179 -1.86 22.22 4.00
C GLU A 179 -3.16 22.74 3.37
N GLU A 180 -3.50 24.01 3.62
CA GLU A 180 -4.65 24.68 2.99
C GLU A 180 -5.99 23.92 3.09
N GLY A 181 -6.24 23.24 4.21
CA GLY A 181 -7.48 22.50 4.43
C GLY A 181 -7.57 21.15 3.71
N ARG A 182 -6.47 20.62 3.15
CA ARG A 182 -6.43 19.34 2.43
C ARG A 182 -5.41 18.37 3.02
N ASP A 183 -5.73 17.08 3.00
CA ASP A 183 -4.75 16.01 3.20
C ASP A 183 -4.04 15.69 1.89
N ARG A 184 -2.72 15.88 1.89
CA ARG A 184 -1.82 15.56 0.78
C ARG A 184 -1.08 14.27 1.08
N LEU A 185 -1.21 13.28 0.20
CA LEU A 185 -0.52 12.01 0.27
C LEU A 185 0.87 12.13 -0.35
N VAL A 186 1.91 12.00 0.46
CA VAL A 186 3.30 12.13 0.04
C VAL A 186 3.95 10.74 -0.03
N PHE A 187 4.55 10.40 -1.16
CA PHE A 187 5.39 9.21 -1.33
C PHE A 187 6.87 9.59 -1.30
N THR A 188 7.71 8.80 -0.62
CA THR A 188 9.15 9.01 -0.61
C THR A 188 9.93 7.71 -0.46
N ASP A 189 11.15 7.69 -1.00
CA ASP A 189 12.10 6.58 -0.93
C ASP A 189 13.44 6.98 -0.27
N HIS A 190 13.53 8.16 0.31
CA HIS A 190 14.78 8.66 0.86
C HIS A 190 14.55 9.51 2.13
N PRO A 191 15.47 9.47 3.13
CA PRO A 191 15.37 10.28 4.35
C PRO A 191 15.10 11.78 4.11
N SER A 192 15.62 12.35 3.02
CA SER A 192 15.42 13.77 2.68
C SER A 192 13.99 14.12 2.26
N GLY A 193 13.14 13.14 1.94
CA GLY A 193 11.74 13.38 1.63
C GLY A 193 10.88 13.71 2.86
N PHE A 194 11.37 13.39 4.05
CA PHE A 194 10.73 13.75 5.32
C PHE A 194 11.14 15.16 5.75
N ARG A 195 10.15 16.04 5.96
CA ARG A 195 10.38 17.42 6.41
C ARG A 195 10.35 17.52 7.94
N PRO A 196 11.02 18.52 8.54
CA PRO A 196 10.87 18.81 9.97
C PRO A 196 9.41 19.08 10.35
N ALA A 197 9.01 18.74 11.58
CA ALA A 197 7.67 19.07 12.10
C ALA A 197 7.51 20.59 12.22
N ALA A 198 6.51 21.16 11.54
CA ALA A 198 6.15 22.57 11.69
C ALA A 198 5.75 22.85 13.16
N GLY A 199 6.29 23.92 13.77
CA GLY A 199 6.02 24.25 15.18
C GLY A 199 6.63 23.30 16.23
N ALA A 200 7.28 22.19 15.82
CA ALA A 200 7.90 21.22 16.71
C ALA A 200 9.21 20.62 16.17
N ALA A 201 9.94 21.37 15.34
CA ALA A 201 11.20 20.90 14.74
C ALA A 201 12.26 20.55 15.80
N THR A 202 12.22 21.23 16.95
CA THR A 202 13.04 20.93 18.13
C THR A 202 12.12 20.72 19.33
N VAL A 203 12.32 19.62 20.06
CA VAL A 203 11.49 19.27 21.20
C VAL A 203 12.38 18.97 22.40
N PRO A 204 12.24 19.69 23.52
CA PRO A 204 13.04 19.42 24.69
C PRO A 204 12.51 18.26 25.52
N PHE A 205 13.42 17.57 26.22
CA PHE A 205 13.05 16.59 27.23
C PHE A 205 12.75 17.25 28.58
N ARG A 206 11.59 16.93 29.17
CA ARG A 206 11.03 17.52 30.39
C ARG A 206 10.48 16.43 31.29
N ALA A 207 11.33 15.79 32.07
CA ALA A 207 10.98 14.60 32.88
C ALA A 207 9.79 14.81 33.84
N ARG A 208 9.58 16.04 34.30
CA ARG A 208 8.51 16.40 35.24
C ARG A 208 7.26 16.99 34.57
N GLY A 209 7.23 17.07 33.24
CA GLY A 209 6.11 17.67 32.50
C GLY A 209 5.97 19.19 32.68
N GLU A 210 7.01 19.86 33.16
CA GLU A 210 7.02 21.30 33.50
C GLU A 210 6.81 22.24 32.29
N ALA A 211 6.89 21.71 31.06
CA ALA A 211 6.63 22.44 29.82
C ALA A 211 6.25 21.47 28.69
N ALA A 212 5.66 22.00 27.61
CA ALA A 212 5.32 21.23 26.41
C ALA A 212 6.56 20.60 25.75
N GLY A 213 6.72 19.28 25.88
CA GLY A 213 7.89 18.54 25.43
C GLY A 213 7.76 17.03 25.58
N VAL A 214 8.87 16.31 25.38
CA VAL A 214 8.94 14.85 25.63
C VAL A 214 9.19 14.63 27.11
N PHE A 215 8.37 13.85 27.79
CA PHE A 215 8.53 13.60 29.24
C PHE A 215 8.87 12.15 29.59
N ALA A 216 8.70 11.22 28.65
CA ALA A 216 9.16 9.84 28.77
C ALA A 216 9.82 9.39 27.46
N LEU A 217 10.89 8.62 27.57
CA LEU A 217 11.62 8.07 26.43
C LEU A 217 12.24 6.72 26.80
N GLU A 218 12.01 5.74 25.94
CA GLU A 218 12.60 4.41 25.96
C GLU A 218 13.29 4.17 24.61
N VAL A 219 14.43 3.48 24.64
CA VAL A 219 15.17 3.13 23.43
C VAL A 219 15.38 1.63 23.43
N THR A 220 14.81 0.97 22.44
CA THR A 220 14.98 -0.45 22.21
C THR A 220 15.99 -0.66 21.10
N THR A 221 17.03 -1.47 21.37
CA THR A 221 17.97 -1.94 20.36
C THR A 221 17.83 -3.45 20.22
N ASP A 222 17.39 -3.91 19.05
CA ASP A 222 17.07 -5.32 18.77
C ASP A 222 18.08 -5.96 17.81
N LEU A 223 18.09 -7.29 17.77
CA LEU A 223 18.95 -8.07 16.88
C LEU A 223 18.42 -7.99 15.44
N VAL A 224 19.34 -7.85 14.48
CA VAL A 224 19.03 -7.88 13.04
C VAL A 224 19.89 -8.93 12.34
N PRO A 225 19.43 -9.55 11.24
CA PRO A 225 20.24 -10.54 10.52
C PRO A 225 21.53 -9.92 9.98
N THR A 226 22.56 -10.73 9.74
CA THR A 226 23.84 -10.27 9.17
C THR A 226 23.73 -9.83 7.72
N ASN A 227 22.74 -10.36 6.99
CA ASN A 227 22.52 -10.04 5.59
C ASN A 227 21.13 -10.45 5.10
N TYR A 228 20.81 -9.94 3.92
CA TYR A 228 19.66 -10.33 3.12
C TYR A 228 20.10 -10.75 1.71
N VAL A 229 19.64 -11.91 1.27
CA VAL A 229 19.92 -12.47 -0.05
C VAL A 229 18.62 -12.57 -0.84
N VAL A 230 18.62 -12.04 -2.06
CA VAL A 230 17.53 -12.18 -3.03
C VAL A 230 18.00 -13.11 -4.13
N GLN A 231 17.15 -14.05 -4.53
CA GLN A 231 17.40 -14.99 -5.64
C GLN A 231 16.14 -15.15 -6.51
N ASP A 232 16.35 -15.32 -7.81
CA ASP A 232 15.28 -15.70 -8.73
C ASP A 232 15.83 -16.41 -9.98
N TYR A 233 14.94 -16.82 -10.88
CA TYR A 233 15.25 -17.40 -12.16
C TYR A 233 14.48 -16.69 -13.28
N ASN A 234 15.21 -16.18 -14.27
CA ASN A 234 14.65 -15.57 -15.47
C ASN A 234 14.83 -16.49 -16.67
N TYR A 235 13.75 -17.09 -17.16
CA TYR A 235 13.79 -18.03 -18.28
C TYR A 235 14.24 -17.38 -19.61
N ARG A 236 14.15 -16.06 -19.75
CA ARG A 236 14.60 -15.33 -20.95
C ARG A 236 16.13 -15.15 -20.96
N ALA A 237 16.75 -15.19 -19.79
CA ALA A 237 18.19 -15.10 -19.60
C ALA A 237 18.65 -16.17 -18.58
N PRO A 238 18.53 -17.47 -18.91
CA PRO A 238 18.64 -18.56 -17.93
C PRO A 238 20.05 -18.75 -17.35
N GLN A 239 21.07 -18.15 -17.98
CA GLN A 239 22.46 -18.17 -17.51
C GLN A 239 22.82 -16.96 -16.61
N LEU A 240 21.89 -16.01 -16.46
CA LEU A 240 22.12 -14.81 -15.66
C LEU A 240 21.99 -15.16 -14.18
N ASP A 241 23.04 -14.88 -13.41
CA ASP A 241 22.99 -15.03 -11.95
C ASP A 241 22.18 -13.87 -11.35
N LEU A 242 21.03 -14.21 -10.77
CA LEU A 242 20.12 -13.28 -10.12
C LEU A 242 20.20 -13.37 -8.59
N ALA A 243 21.25 -14.01 -8.06
CA ALA A 243 21.57 -13.93 -6.64
C ALA A 243 22.23 -12.58 -6.32
N ALA A 244 21.66 -11.88 -5.35
CA ALA A 244 22.24 -10.64 -4.84
C ALA A 244 22.20 -10.61 -3.31
N TYR A 245 23.19 -9.94 -2.73
CA TYR A 245 23.44 -9.87 -1.30
C TYR A 245 23.50 -8.41 -0.84
N ALA A 246 22.93 -8.14 0.33
CA ALA A 246 23.13 -6.90 1.06
C ALA A 246 23.47 -7.21 2.53
N GLY A 247 24.59 -6.68 3.01
CA GLY A 247 25.08 -6.89 4.37
C GLY A 247 24.53 -5.86 5.36
N LEU A 248 24.51 -6.24 6.63
CA LEU A 248 24.20 -5.37 7.76
C LEU A 248 25.38 -5.42 8.74
N ASP A 249 26.13 -4.31 8.84
CA ASP A 249 27.35 -4.24 9.66
C ASP A 249 27.09 -4.51 11.15
N SER A 250 25.89 -4.15 11.61
CA SER A 250 25.41 -4.34 12.99
C SER A 250 24.58 -5.62 13.16
N GLY A 251 24.70 -6.56 12.22
CA GLY A 251 23.90 -7.78 12.23
C GLY A 251 24.47 -8.86 13.15
N ASP A 252 23.55 -9.56 13.80
CA ASP A 252 23.81 -10.61 14.76
C ASP A 252 23.16 -11.92 14.27
N GLY A 253 23.97 -12.96 14.10
CA GLY A 253 23.48 -14.30 13.72
C GLY A 253 23.61 -14.64 12.23
N GLY A 254 22.53 -15.15 11.64
CA GLY A 254 22.52 -15.66 10.26
C GLY A 254 21.89 -14.70 9.25
N GLY A 255 21.96 -15.09 7.97
CA GLY A 255 21.34 -14.38 6.85
C GLY A 255 19.89 -14.80 6.59
N VAL A 256 19.15 -13.95 5.86
CA VAL A 256 17.83 -14.28 5.30
C VAL A 256 17.97 -14.49 3.79
N VAL A 257 17.40 -15.57 3.26
CA VAL A 257 17.34 -15.83 1.81
C VAL A 257 15.89 -15.78 1.33
N GLU A 258 15.61 -14.94 0.35
CA GLU A 258 14.31 -14.82 -0.32
C GLU A 258 14.43 -15.30 -1.78
N TYR A 259 13.59 -16.28 -2.16
CA TYR A 259 13.48 -16.75 -3.54
C TYR A 259 12.13 -16.37 -4.15
N GLY A 260 12.13 -15.97 -5.41
CA GLY A 260 10.90 -15.73 -6.17
C GLY A 260 10.34 -14.32 -6.03
N SER A 261 11.20 -13.32 -5.81
CA SER A 261 10.81 -11.91 -5.70
C SER A 261 10.49 -11.24 -7.05
N HIS A 262 10.57 -11.98 -8.15
CA HIS A 262 10.32 -11.58 -9.53
C HIS A 262 11.29 -10.50 -10.06
N VAL A 263 12.55 -10.57 -9.64
CA VAL A 263 13.64 -9.75 -10.21
C VAL A 263 14.09 -10.32 -11.57
N LYS A 264 14.44 -9.45 -12.51
CA LYS A 264 14.79 -9.83 -13.89
C LYS A 264 16.25 -9.60 -14.23
N THR A 265 16.91 -8.71 -13.50
CA THR A 265 18.32 -8.34 -13.70
C THR A 265 19.10 -8.38 -12.37
N PRO A 266 20.44 -8.52 -12.41
CA PRO A 266 21.28 -8.43 -11.22
C PRO A 266 21.15 -7.08 -10.50
N GLU A 267 20.95 -6.00 -11.24
CA GLU A 267 20.76 -4.65 -10.69
C GLU A 267 19.48 -4.58 -9.86
N GLU A 268 18.37 -5.12 -10.38
CA GLU A 268 17.11 -5.22 -9.64
C GLU A 268 17.27 -6.08 -8.38
N ALA A 269 17.97 -7.21 -8.49
CA ALA A 269 18.25 -8.10 -7.36
C ALA A 269 19.05 -7.39 -6.26
N ARG A 270 20.11 -6.65 -6.62
CA ARG A 270 20.93 -5.87 -5.68
C ARG A 270 20.12 -4.78 -4.99
N LYS A 271 19.35 -4.00 -5.76
CA LYS A 271 18.48 -2.94 -5.23
C LYS A 271 17.45 -3.52 -4.26
N LEU A 272 16.83 -4.65 -4.62
CA LEU A 272 15.86 -5.30 -3.75
C LEU A 272 16.52 -5.84 -2.47
N ALA A 273 17.68 -6.48 -2.56
CA ALA A 273 18.42 -6.95 -1.38
C ALA A 273 18.75 -5.79 -0.43
N GLN A 274 19.20 -4.64 -0.98
CA GLN A 274 19.48 -3.43 -0.21
C GLN A 274 18.23 -2.89 0.50
N ILE A 275 17.10 -2.77 -0.21
CA ILE A 275 15.82 -2.36 0.38
C ILE A 275 15.43 -3.28 1.53
N ARG A 276 15.64 -4.60 1.39
CA ARG A 276 15.31 -5.58 2.44
C ARG A 276 16.26 -5.50 3.64
N ALA A 277 17.54 -5.24 3.42
CA ALA A 277 18.49 -4.97 4.50
C ALA A 277 18.10 -3.70 5.28
N GLU A 278 17.78 -2.61 4.57
CA GLU A 278 17.30 -1.35 5.17
C GLU A 278 15.98 -1.53 5.93
N GLU A 279 15.05 -2.35 5.43
CA GLU A 279 13.80 -2.73 6.12
C GLU A 279 14.06 -3.40 7.48
N ARG A 280 15.16 -4.17 7.62
CA ARG A 280 15.57 -4.76 8.91
C ARG A 280 16.27 -3.74 9.78
N LEU A 281 17.20 -2.97 9.20
CA LEU A 281 17.97 -1.97 9.92
C LEU A 281 17.09 -0.89 10.57
N SER A 282 16.01 -0.48 9.88
CA SER A 282 15.05 0.50 10.41
C SER A 282 14.35 0.06 11.69
N ARG A 283 14.35 -1.24 12.00
CA ARG A 283 13.77 -1.81 13.23
C ARG A 283 14.79 -2.06 14.32
N GLN A 284 16.09 -1.92 14.01
CA GLN A 284 17.15 -2.21 14.97
C GLN A 284 17.08 -1.28 16.17
N ARG A 285 16.98 0.03 15.95
CA ARG A 285 17.01 1.03 17.03
C ARG A 285 15.79 1.92 16.97
N VAL A 286 14.87 1.71 17.90
CA VAL A 286 13.58 2.39 17.96
C VAL A 286 13.49 3.19 19.26
N TYR A 287 13.01 4.42 19.16
CA TYR A 287 12.72 5.32 20.27
C TYR A 287 11.21 5.34 20.48
N GLU A 288 10.76 5.01 21.68
CA GLU A 288 9.36 5.09 22.08
C GLU A 288 9.23 6.16 23.15
N GLY A 289 8.38 7.17 22.91
CA GLY A 289 8.31 8.33 23.78
C GLY A 289 6.89 8.80 24.03
N LYS A 290 6.73 9.60 25.09
CA LYS A 290 5.48 10.30 25.40
C LYS A 290 5.73 11.80 25.47
N ALA A 291 4.84 12.58 24.84
CA ALA A 291 4.97 14.03 24.78
C ALA A 291 3.61 14.74 24.91
N SER A 292 3.65 16.04 25.19
CA SER A 292 2.48 16.93 25.27
C SER A 292 2.38 17.93 24.10
N ARG A 293 3.26 17.81 23.09
CA ARG A 293 3.28 18.68 21.91
C ARG A 293 2.30 18.18 20.85
N ALA A 294 1.22 18.93 20.58
CA ALA A 294 0.20 18.50 19.62
C ALA A 294 0.63 18.54 18.14
N ALA A 295 1.66 19.32 17.82
CA ALA A 295 2.23 19.45 16.48
C ALA A 295 3.04 18.23 16.00
N LEU A 296 3.25 17.20 16.84
CA LEU A 296 3.94 15.97 16.43
C LEU A 296 3.03 15.14 15.52
N SER A 297 3.55 14.70 14.37
CA SER A 297 2.83 13.81 13.45
C SER A 297 3.77 12.83 12.75
N ALA A 298 3.22 11.70 12.27
CA ALA A 298 4.01 10.70 11.56
C ALA A 298 4.53 11.24 10.21
N GLY A 299 5.72 10.80 9.79
CA GLY A 299 6.37 11.29 8.57
C GLY A 299 7.10 12.63 8.75
N ARG A 300 7.24 13.12 9.98
CA ARG A 300 8.01 14.34 10.31
C ARG A 300 9.31 14.03 11.05
N ARG A 301 10.32 14.87 10.81
CA ARG A 301 11.57 14.88 11.59
C ARG A 301 11.48 15.81 12.79
N VAL A 302 12.03 15.40 13.92
CA VAL A 302 12.14 16.19 15.14
C VAL A 302 13.53 16.05 15.74
N THR A 303 14.06 17.13 16.31
CA THR A 303 15.32 17.10 17.05
C THR A 303 15.03 17.07 18.54
N LEU A 304 15.32 15.95 19.20
CA LEU A 304 15.20 15.81 20.64
C LEU A 304 16.43 16.43 21.32
N ILE A 305 16.22 17.37 22.24
CA ILE A 305 17.29 18.04 22.99
C ILE A 305 17.13 17.87 24.50
N GLU A 306 18.19 18.15 25.24
CA GLU A 306 18.20 18.27 26.71
C GLU A 306 17.82 16.97 27.47
N HIS A 307 17.89 15.80 26.82
CA HIS A 307 17.73 14.53 27.52
C HIS A 307 19.01 14.19 28.31
N PRO A 308 18.93 13.95 29.63
CA PRO A 308 20.11 13.87 30.52
C PRO A 308 21.04 12.68 30.23
N ARG A 309 20.54 11.62 29.56
CA ARG A 309 21.34 10.44 29.18
C ARG A 309 21.73 10.39 27.70
N LEU A 310 21.29 11.35 26.88
CA LEU A 310 21.73 11.40 25.48
C LEU A 310 22.98 12.29 25.38
N PRO A 311 23.99 11.91 24.59
CA PRO A 311 25.25 12.65 24.50
C PRO A 311 25.10 14.02 23.81
N GLY A 312 23.98 14.25 23.11
CA GLY A 312 23.69 15.49 22.41
C GLY A 312 22.30 15.45 21.77
N PRO A 313 21.98 16.44 20.91
CA PRO A 313 20.76 16.44 20.11
C PRO A 313 20.66 15.17 19.26
N GLU A 314 19.48 14.55 19.25
CA GLU A 314 19.19 13.37 18.42
C GLU A 314 18.09 13.72 17.41
N GLU A 315 18.39 13.60 16.12
CA GLU A 315 17.39 13.79 15.07
C GLU A 315 16.64 12.47 14.83
N LEU A 316 15.32 12.54 14.98
CA LEU A 316 14.41 11.40 14.95
C LEU A 316 13.36 11.59 13.85
N LEU A 317 13.07 10.52 13.12
CA LEU A 317 11.91 10.42 12.23
C LEU A 317 10.76 9.78 13.01
N LEU A 318 9.64 10.49 13.18
CA LEU A 318 8.43 9.95 13.78
C LEU A 318 7.76 8.99 12.80
N VAL A 319 7.80 7.69 13.09
CA VAL A 319 7.21 6.65 12.24
C VAL A 319 5.74 6.40 12.57
N GLU A 320 5.35 6.67 13.80
CA GLU A 320 4.00 6.48 14.32
C GLU A 320 3.75 7.44 15.48
N VAL A 321 2.55 8.02 15.55
CA VAL A 321 2.11 8.88 16.65
C VAL A 321 0.66 8.53 16.98
N GLU A 322 0.41 8.29 18.27
CA GLU A 322 -0.91 8.06 18.84
C GLU A 322 -1.26 9.25 19.74
N HIS A 323 -2.44 9.83 19.52
CA HIS A 323 -2.92 11.05 20.14
C HIS A 323 -4.07 10.74 21.10
N GLU A 324 -4.06 11.38 22.26
CA GLU A 324 -5.16 11.31 23.22
C GLU A 324 -5.38 12.69 23.83
N ALA A 325 -6.61 13.18 23.77
CA ALA A 325 -6.96 14.46 24.34
C ALA A 325 -8.36 14.46 24.95
N ARG A 326 -8.52 15.28 25.98
CA ARG A 326 -9.81 15.65 26.57
C ARG A 326 -9.92 17.16 26.62
N PHE A 327 -11.05 17.67 26.16
CA PHE A 327 -11.34 19.08 26.07
C PHE A 327 -12.43 19.47 27.07
N PRO A 328 -12.43 20.72 27.57
CA PRO A 328 -13.47 21.19 28.48
C PRO A 328 -14.79 21.38 27.71
N ALA A 329 -15.63 20.35 27.68
CA ALA A 329 -16.92 20.42 27.01
C ALA A 329 -18.05 20.63 28.02
N PHE A 330 -18.70 21.79 27.93
CA PHE A 330 -19.79 22.29 28.78
C PHE A 330 -19.48 22.35 30.30
N LYS A 331 -20.05 23.35 30.98
CA LYS A 331 -19.81 23.63 32.41
C LYS A 331 -20.51 22.63 33.37
N ASP A 332 -20.63 21.35 33.02
CA ASP A 332 -21.27 20.35 33.90
C ASP A 332 -20.28 19.56 34.74
N THR A 333 -20.29 19.96 36.02
CA THR A 333 -20.02 19.25 37.26
C THR A 333 -19.65 17.76 37.16
N GLY A 334 -18.35 17.43 37.09
CA GLY A 334 -17.91 16.13 37.62
C GLY A 334 -16.54 15.57 37.24
N GLU A 335 -16.08 15.65 35.99
CA GLU A 335 -15.06 14.67 35.56
C GLU A 335 -13.87 15.24 34.79
N GLN A 336 -12.70 15.08 35.42
CA GLN A 336 -11.30 15.13 34.93
C GLN A 336 -10.81 16.41 34.23
N SER A 337 -9.60 16.85 34.61
CA SER A 337 -8.95 18.02 34.03
C SER A 337 -8.66 17.82 32.53
N PRO A 338 -8.85 18.85 31.68
CA PRO A 338 -8.50 18.77 30.27
C PRO A 338 -7.01 18.45 30.12
N PHE A 339 -6.69 17.63 29.12
CA PHE A 339 -5.32 17.24 28.86
C PHE A 339 -5.10 16.91 27.40
N TYR A 340 -3.85 17.00 26.99
CA TYR A 340 -3.36 16.43 25.74
C TYR A 340 -2.08 15.65 25.99
N ARG A 341 -1.99 14.46 25.38
CA ARG A 341 -0.76 13.70 25.30
C ARG A 341 -0.68 12.94 23.99
N ASN A 342 0.53 12.60 23.60
CA ASN A 342 0.76 11.60 22.58
C ASN A 342 1.82 10.60 23.01
N ALA A 343 1.74 9.42 22.41
CA ALA A 343 2.82 8.45 22.38
C ALA A 343 3.35 8.37 20.95
N PHE A 344 4.67 8.30 20.78
CA PHE A 344 5.27 8.20 19.46
C PHE A 344 6.28 7.06 19.41
N ARG A 345 6.46 6.51 18.21
CA ARG A 345 7.55 5.63 17.85
C ARG A 345 8.39 6.33 16.79
N ALA A 346 9.70 6.29 16.95
CA ALA A 346 10.63 6.99 16.08
C ALA A 346 11.90 6.19 15.83
N ILE A 347 12.60 6.52 14.76
CA ILE A 347 13.91 5.95 14.41
C ILE A 347 14.91 7.08 14.17
N PRO A 348 16.24 6.84 14.24
CA PRO A 348 17.21 7.85 13.84
C PRO A 348 16.93 8.36 12.42
N ALA A 349 16.81 9.67 12.22
CA ALA A 349 16.38 10.25 10.94
C ALA A 349 17.33 9.95 9.77
N ARG A 350 18.59 9.62 10.06
CA ARG A 350 19.59 9.19 9.06
C ARG A 350 19.36 7.79 8.50
N VAL A 351 18.57 6.95 9.17
CA VAL A 351 18.30 5.58 8.72
C VAL A 351 17.18 5.63 7.69
N ALA A 352 17.40 4.99 6.53
CA ALA A 352 16.38 4.87 5.51
C ALA A 352 15.20 4.05 6.04
N TYR A 353 14.05 4.70 6.22
CA TYR A 353 12.82 3.99 6.56
C TYR A 353 12.30 3.27 5.31
N ARG A 354 12.26 1.94 5.38
CA ARG A 354 11.51 1.09 4.43
C ARG A 354 10.27 0.56 5.13
N PRO A 355 9.10 0.68 4.49
CA PRO A 355 7.87 0.22 5.10
C PRO A 355 7.92 -1.29 5.36
N PRO A 356 7.34 -1.75 6.48
CA PRO A 356 7.19 -3.17 6.72
C PRO A 356 6.28 -3.79 5.67
N ARG A 357 6.63 -4.98 5.16
CA ARG A 357 5.77 -5.74 4.23
C ARG A 357 4.55 -6.33 4.94
N ARG A 358 3.55 -5.51 5.24
CA ARG A 358 2.32 -5.90 5.98
C ARG A 358 1.23 -6.33 5.02
N THR A 359 1.16 -5.74 3.84
CA THR A 359 0.14 -6.10 2.87
C THR A 359 0.44 -7.48 2.26
N PRO A 360 -0.47 -8.47 2.38
CA PRO A 360 -0.28 -9.77 1.77
C PRO A 360 -0.11 -9.66 0.25
N ARG A 361 0.86 -10.38 -0.33
CA ARG A 361 0.93 -10.50 -1.79
C ARG A 361 -0.18 -11.44 -2.26
N PRO A 362 -0.98 -11.06 -3.28
CA PRO A 362 -1.99 -11.94 -3.83
C PRO A 362 -1.33 -13.18 -4.43
N ARG A 363 -2.03 -14.31 -4.36
CA ARG A 363 -1.57 -15.58 -4.92
C ARG A 363 -2.70 -16.29 -5.66
N ILE A 364 -2.39 -16.80 -6.85
CA ILE A 364 -3.23 -17.72 -7.60
C ILE A 364 -2.66 -19.12 -7.45
N SER A 365 -3.13 -19.86 -6.44
CA SER A 365 -2.63 -21.21 -6.13
C SER A 365 -3.08 -22.29 -7.13
N GLY A 366 -4.06 -21.97 -7.97
CA GLY A 366 -4.62 -22.88 -8.97
C GLY A 366 -4.28 -22.45 -10.39
N VAL A 367 -5.26 -22.64 -11.27
CA VAL A 367 -5.20 -22.23 -12.68
C VAL A 367 -6.38 -21.31 -12.96
N VAL A 368 -6.18 -20.40 -13.91
CA VAL A 368 -7.26 -19.62 -14.51
C VAL A 368 -7.37 -19.97 -15.97
N THR A 369 -8.52 -19.67 -16.58
CA THR A 369 -8.67 -19.79 -18.03
C THR A 369 -8.47 -18.45 -18.71
N GLY A 370 -8.09 -18.51 -19.98
CA GLY A 370 -8.00 -17.35 -20.84
C GLY A 370 -8.13 -17.72 -22.30
N ILE A 371 -8.25 -16.71 -23.15
CA ILE A 371 -8.42 -16.87 -24.60
C ILE A 371 -7.20 -16.33 -25.32
N VAL A 372 -6.59 -17.18 -26.16
CA VAL A 372 -5.48 -16.77 -27.04
C VAL A 372 -5.94 -15.66 -27.97
N GLN A 373 -5.20 -14.56 -27.98
CA GLN A 373 -5.50 -13.40 -28.80
C GLN A 373 -4.83 -13.49 -30.18
N PRO A 374 -5.38 -12.81 -31.21
CA PRO A 374 -4.77 -12.76 -32.53
C PRO A 374 -3.42 -12.04 -32.55
N GLY A 375 -3.17 -11.14 -31.59
CA GLY A 375 -2.01 -10.25 -31.55
C GLY A 375 -2.35 -8.82 -31.99
N PRO A 376 -1.39 -7.88 -31.89
CA PRO A 376 -1.58 -6.49 -32.27
C PRO A 376 -2.11 -6.32 -33.71
N GLY A 377 -3.19 -5.56 -33.90
CA GLY A 377 -3.76 -5.23 -35.22
C GLY A 377 -4.82 -6.21 -35.75
N GLY A 378 -5.13 -7.30 -35.05
CA GLY A 378 -6.34 -8.11 -35.22
C GLY A 378 -6.52 -8.89 -36.54
N LYS A 379 -5.70 -8.63 -37.55
CA LYS A 379 -5.73 -9.33 -38.84
C LYS A 379 -4.77 -10.50 -38.83
N THR A 380 -5.30 -11.70 -38.60
CA THR A 380 -4.54 -12.93 -38.80
C THR A 380 -5.31 -13.89 -39.69
N ASN A 381 -4.60 -14.64 -40.55
CA ASN A 381 -5.16 -15.73 -41.36
C ASN A 381 -5.49 -16.97 -40.50
N GLY A 382 -6.11 -16.76 -39.33
CA GLY A 382 -6.45 -17.79 -38.36
C GLY A 382 -5.29 -18.35 -37.54
N ILE A 383 -4.15 -17.64 -37.45
CA ILE A 383 -2.96 -18.04 -36.67
C ILE A 383 -2.64 -16.94 -35.66
N ALA A 384 -2.40 -17.28 -34.40
CA ALA A 384 -2.02 -16.29 -33.40
C ALA A 384 -0.63 -15.73 -33.70
N GLN A 385 -0.44 -14.42 -33.59
CA GLN A 385 0.86 -13.81 -33.76
C GLN A 385 1.76 -14.21 -32.59
N LEU A 386 2.78 -15.02 -32.88
CA LEU A 386 3.82 -15.38 -31.92
C LEU A 386 4.93 -14.34 -31.93
N ASP A 387 5.60 -14.16 -30.79
CA ASP A 387 6.87 -13.44 -30.76
C ASP A 387 8.04 -14.34 -31.17
N ALA A 388 9.26 -13.78 -31.18
CA ALA A 388 10.48 -14.50 -31.55
C ALA A 388 10.79 -15.72 -30.66
N GLU A 389 10.13 -15.85 -29.51
CA GLU A 389 10.28 -16.97 -28.56
C GLU A 389 9.09 -17.94 -28.62
N GLY A 390 8.13 -17.76 -29.53
CA GLY A 390 6.98 -18.64 -29.69
C GLY A 390 5.90 -18.47 -28.61
N ARG A 391 5.84 -17.31 -27.95
CA ARG A 391 4.90 -17.00 -26.87
C ARG A 391 3.59 -16.42 -27.39
N TYR A 392 2.54 -16.50 -26.57
CA TYR A 392 1.18 -16.07 -26.90
C TYR A 392 0.73 -14.91 -26.03
N THR A 393 -0.05 -13.99 -26.58
CA THR A 393 -0.85 -13.07 -25.77
C THR A 393 -2.20 -13.71 -25.45
N VAL A 394 -2.63 -13.59 -24.19
CA VAL A 394 -3.86 -14.22 -23.68
C VAL A 394 -4.72 -13.17 -23.00
N GLN A 395 -6.00 -13.11 -23.35
CA GLN A 395 -7.00 -12.38 -22.56
C GLN A 395 -7.41 -13.26 -21.39
N LEU A 396 -7.06 -12.85 -20.17
CA LEU A 396 -7.39 -13.58 -18.95
C LEU A 396 -8.83 -13.23 -18.54
N HIS A 397 -9.62 -14.23 -18.17
CA HIS A 397 -11.04 -14.03 -17.87
C HIS A 397 -11.31 -13.26 -16.57
N PHE A 398 -10.33 -13.20 -15.67
CA PHE A 398 -10.46 -12.47 -14.41
C PHE A 398 -10.29 -10.96 -14.59
N ASP A 399 -9.84 -10.46 -15.74
CA ASP A 399 -9.60 -9.03 -15.94
C ASP A 399 -10.93 -8.25 -15.91
N THR A 400 -11.21 -7.61 -14.78
CA THR A 400 -12.41 -6.81 -14.50
C THR A 400 -12.23 -5.34 -14.86
N ALA A 401 -11.17 -4.97 -15.59
CA ALA A 401 -11.03 -3.60 -16.09
C ALA A 401 -12.29 -3.16 -16.87
N GLN A 402 -12.55 -1.85 -16.91
CA GLN A 402 -13.72 -1.32 -17.60
C GLN A 402 -13.72 -1.75 -19.08
N PRO A 403 -14.90 -1.92 -19.72
CA PRO A 403 -14.96 -2.24 -21.15
C PRO A 403 -14.14 -1.24 -21.98
N GLY A 404 -13.18 -1.73 -22.76
CA GLY A 404 -12.24 -0.91 -23.53
C GLY A 404 -10.89 -0.65 -22.83
N GLU A 405 -10.80 -0.86 -21.52
CA GLU A 405 -9.54 -0.83 -20.76
C GLU A 405 -8.93 -2.21 -20.53
N GLN A 406 -9.71 -3.29 -20.75
CA GLN A 406 -9.23 -4.67 -20.65
C GLN A 406 -8.05 -4.91 -21.59
N LYS A 407 -6.99 -5.51 -21.06
CA LYS A 407 -5.76 -5.75 -21.79
C LYS A 407 -5.49 -7.23 -21.93
N ALA A 408 -5.09 -7.63 -23.13
CA ALA A 408 -4.41 -8.90 -23.30
C ALA A 408 -3.12 -8.88 -22.49
N SER A 409 -2.71 -10.04 -21.97
CA SER A 409 -1.43 -10.16 -21.28
C SER A 409 -0.23 -9.84 -22.19
N ARG A 410 0.94 -9.59 -21.56
CA ARG A 410 2.23 -9.69 -22.24
C ARG A 410 2.37 -11.07 -22.90
N PRO A 411 3.31 -11.30 -23.84
CA PRO A 411 3.59 -12.64 -24.32
C PRO A 411 3.93 -13.63 -23.19
N ILE A 412 3.17 -14.73 -23.12
CA ILE A 412 3.24 -15.80 -22.14
C ILE A 412 3.78 -17.07 -22.80
N ARG A 413 4.74 -17.73 -22.16
CA ARG A 413 5.26 -19.02 -22.60
C ARG A 413 4.26 -20.15 -22.38
N MET A 414 4.22 -21.09 -23.32
CA MET A 414 3.40 -22.30 -23.23
C MET A 414 4.25 -23.52 -22.89
N ALA A 415 3.79 -24.31 -21.92
CA ALA A 415 4.35 -25.61 -21.62
C ALA A 415 4.16 -26.55 -22.83
N GLN A 416 5.25 -27.17 -23.26
CA GLN A 416 5.26 -28.10 -24.39
C GLN A 416 5.41 -29.53 -23.88
N PRO A 417 4.80 -30.54 -24.54
CA PRO A 417 5.01 -31.94 -24.18
C PRO A 417 6.47 -32.39 -24.23
N PHE A 418 7.25 -31.81 -25.14
CA PHE A 418 8.68 -32.04 -25.29
C PHE A 418 9.38 -30.77 -25.76
N SER A 419 10.48 -30.38 -25.12
CA SER A 419 11.30 -29.24 -25.51
C SER A 419 12.75 -29.42 -25.03
N GLY A 420 13.70 -29.07 -25.88
CA GLY A 420 15.13 -29.13 -25.60
C GLY A 420 15.94 -28.36 -26.66
N THR A 421 17.26 -28.33 -26.52
CA THR A 421 18.14 -27.63 -27.47
C THR A 421 18.01 -28.23 -28.87
N GLY A 422 17.43 -27.47 -29.80
CA GLY A 422 17.23 -27.88 -31.20
C GLY A 422 16.17 -28.97 -31.41
N GLN A 423 15.39 -29.31 -30.39
CA GLN A 423 14.40 -30.40 -30.44
C GLN A 423 13.12 -29.98 -29.70
N GLY A 424 11.97 -30.47 -30.14
CA GLY A 424 10.73 -30.23 -29.41
C GLY A 424 9.46 -30.59 -30.18
N MET A 425 8.35 -30.51 -29.48
CA MET A 425 7.00 -30.55 -30.03
C MET A 425 6.34 -29.20 -29.76
N HIS A 426 5.94 -28.49 -30.81
CA HIS A 426 5.18 -27.25 -30.68
C HIS A 426 3.94 -27.32 -31.58
N PHE A 427 2.77 -27.29 -30.96
CA PHE A 427 1.48 -27.23 -31.68
C PHE A 427 0.92 -25.82 -31.56
N PRO A 428 0.97 -24.99 -32.63
CA PRO A 428 0.59 -23.60 -32.51
C PRO A 428 -0.90 -23.42 -32.19
N LEU A 429 -1.20 -22.69 -31.12
CA LEU A 429 -2.58 -22.34 -30.78
C LEU A 429 -3.12 -21.27 -31.73
N ARG A 430 -4.43 -21.33 -31.99
CA ARG A 430 -5.15 -20.36 -32.82
C ARG A 430 -5.83 -19.29 -31.97
N PRO A 431 -6.10 -18.09 -32.51
CA PRO A 431 -6.90 -17.09 -31.81
C PRO A 431 -8.26 -17.68 -31.45
N GLY A 432 -8.77 -17.36 -30.26
CA GLY A 432 -10.01 -17.95 -29.74
C GLY A 432 -9.82 -19.29 -29.01
N THR A 433 -8.61 -19.89 -29.05
CA THR A 433 -8.33 -21.12 -28.29
C THR A 433 -8.37 -20.83 -26.79
N GLU A 434 -9.16 -21.60 -26.04
CA GLU A 434 -9.18 -21.55 -24.59
C GLU A 434 -7.97 -22.29 -24.01
N VAL A 435 -7.30 -21.64 -23.06
CA VAL A 435 -6.08 -22.14 -22.43
C VAL A 435 -6.20 -22.14 -20.91
N LEU A 436 -5.55 -23.11 -20.28
CA LEU A 436 -5.26 -23.12 -18.85
C LEU A 436 -3.98 -22.35 -18.59
N VAL A 437 -4.02 -21.39 -17.67
CA VAL A 437 -2.89 -20.56 -17.26
C VAL A 437 -2.60 -20.81 -15.79
N GLY A 438 -1.39 -21.27 -15.49
CA GLY A 438 -0.84 -21.37 -14.14
C GLY A 438 0.10 -20.20 -13.84
N PHE A 439 0.46 -20.04 -12.56
CA PHE A 439 1.25 -18.91 -12.08
C PHE A 439 2.47 -19.40 -11.30
N ALA A 440 3.67 -19.02 -11.72
CA ALA A 440 4.90 -19.49 -11.07
C ALA A 440 4.96 -19.00 -9.61
N ASN A 441 5.16 -19.91 -8.66
CA ASN A 441 5.07 -19.64 -7.21
C ASN A 441 3.72 -19.05 -6.76
N GLY A 442 2.67 -19.19 -7.58
CA GLY A 442 1.37 -18.55 -7.39
C GLY A 442 1.37 -17.04 -7.65
N ASP A 443 2.45 -16.45 -8.17
CA ASP A 443 2.57 -15.01 -8.43
C ASP A 443 1.72 -14.60 -9.65
N PRO A 444 0.67 -13.76 -9.47
CA PRO A 444 -0.17 -13.28 -10.58
C PRO A 444 0.62 -12.63 -11.72
N ASP A 445 1.80 -12.07 -11.46
CA ASP A 445 2.65 -11.41 -12.45
C ASP A 445 3.44 -12.42 -13.32
N ARG A 446 3.40 -13.71 -12.98
CA ARG A 446 4.20 -14.79 -13.61
C ARG A 446 3.33 -15.89 -14.26
N PRO A 447 2.45 -15.54 -15.21
CA PRO A 447 1.61 -16.52 -15.88
C PRO A 447 2.43 -17.44 -16.82
N VAL A 448 1.95 -18.67 -16.99
CA VAL A 448 2.45 -19.70 -17.91
C VAL A 448 1.25 -20.48 -18.44
N ILE A 449 1.14 -20.63 -19.76
CA ILE A 449 0.11 -21.50 -20.35
C ILE A 449 0.50 -22.95 -20.10
N LEU A 450 -0.36 -23.71 -19.44
CA LEU A 450 -0.12 -25.13 -19.12
C LEU A 450 -0.62 -26.06 -20.23
N GLY A 451 -1.63 -25.62 -21.00
CA GLY A 451 -2.20 -26.38 -22.10
C GLY A 451 -3.47 -25.72 -22.65
N ALA A 452 -3.91 -26.21 -23.80
CA ALA A 452 -5.20 -25.83 -24.39
C ALA A 452 -6.32 -26.77 -23.90
N MET A 453 -7.54 -26.26 -23.83
CA MET A 453 -8.72 -27.04 -23.48
C MET A 453 -9.75 -27.09 -24.59
N SER A 454 -10.46 -28.22 -24.68
CA SER A 454 -11.65 -28.33 -25.50
C SER A 454 -12.86 -27.74 -24.78
N ASN A 455 -13.75 -27.11 -25.53
CA ASN A 455 -15.04 -26.63 -25.06
C ASN A 455 -16.11 -26.86 -26.15
N PRO A 456 -17.40 -26.55 -25.92
CA PRO A 456 -18.44 -26.78 -26.93
C PRO A 456 -18.24 -26.03 -28.26
N LEU A 457 -17.49 -24.92 -28.28
CA LEU A 457 -17.15 -24.17 -29.50
C LEU A 457 -15.93 -24.77 -30.22
N ALA A 458 -15.05 -25.47 -29.50
CA ALA A 458 -13.86 -26.16 -29.99
C ALA A 458 -13.81 -27.59 -29.42
N PRO A 459 -14.60 -28.53 -29.96
CA PRO A 459 -14.75 -29.86 -29.39
C PRO A 459 -13.47 -30.70 -29.54
N SER A 460 -13.31 -31.66 -28.63
CA SER A 460 -12.23 -32.65 -28.71
C SER A 460 -12.34 -33.49 -30.00
N PRO A 461 -11.23 -33.81 -30.68
CA PRO A 461 -11.22 -34.72 -31.83
C PRO A 461 -11.55 -36.17 -31.45
N VAL A 462 -11.49 -36.50 -30.15
CA VAL A 462 -11.87 -37.78 -29.57
C VAL A 462 -13.06 -37.59 -28.64
N THR A 463 -14.13 -38.32 -28.90
CA THR A 463 -15.41 -38.27 -28.19
C THR A 463 -15.89 -39.69 -27.88
N ALA A 464 -17.07 -39.82 -27.26
CA ALA A 464 -17.69 -41.12 -27.02
C ALA A 464 -17.88 -41.96 -28.31
N ARG A 465 -17.95 -41.34 -29.50
CA ARG A 465 -18.11 -42.05 -30.78
C ARG A 465 -16.85 -42.78 -31.24
N ASN A 466 -15.70 -42.43 -30.69
CA ASN A 466 -14.39 -42.88 -31.16
C ASN A 466 -13.36 -42.96 -30.02
N ALA A 467 -13.81 -43.40 -28.83
CA ALA A 467 -13.01 -43.39 -27.61
C ALA A 467 -11.79 -44.34 -27.63
N ASN A 468 -11.73 -45.29 -28.57
CA ASN A 468 -10.61 -46.21 -28.77
C ASN A 468 -9.50 -45.65 -29.69
N GLN A 469 -9.57 -44.36 -30.03
CA GLN A 469 -8.66 -43.70 -30.96
C GLN A 469 -7.86 -42.59 -30.26
N SER A 470 -6.55 -42.55 -30.50
CA SER A 470 -5.69 -41.41 -30.20
C SER A 470 -5.48 -40.59 -31.47
N ARG A 471 -5.80 -39.29 -31.45
CA ARG A 471 -5.78 -38.42 -32.63
C ARG A 471 -5.00 -37.12 -32.41
N ILE A 472 -4.25 -36.72 -33.43
CA ILE A 472 -3.72 -35.37 -33.60
C ILE A 472 -4.26 -34.85 -34.93
N THR A 473 -5.15 -33.85 -34.88
CA THR A 473 -5.78 -33.26 -36.06
C THR A 473 -5.34 -31.81 -36.22
N MET A 474 -4.79 -31.50 -37.40
CA MET A 474 -4.38 -30.14 -37.77
C MET A 474 -5.53 -29.40 -38.44
N ALA A 475 -5.50 -28.07 -38.40
CA ALA A 475 -6.53 -27.24 -39.01
C ALA A 475 -6.61 -27.34 -40.55
N SER A 476 -5.58 -27.86 -41.21
CA SER A 476 -5.62 -28.20 -42.64
C SER A 476 -6.41 -29.47 -42.94
N GLY A 477 -6.79 -30.23 -41.91
CA GLY A 477 -7.38 -31.57 -42.01
C GLY A 477 -6.36 -32.71 -41.96
N ALA A 478 -5.05 -32.42 -41.97
CA ALA A 478 -4.02 -33.46 -41.79
C ALA A 478 -4.16 -34.11 -40.40
N MET A 479 -4.10 -35.45 -40.34
CA MET A 479 -4.38 -36.20 -39.12
C MET A 479 -3.42 -37.36 -38.94
N LEU A 480 -2.95 -37.54 -37.71
CA LEU A 480 -2.33 -38.78 -37.23
C LEU A 480 -3.32 -39.47 -36.30
N GLU A 481 -3.59 -40.74 -36.57
CA GLU A 481 -4.51 -41.56 -35.78
C GLU A 481 -3.84 -42.89 -35.42
N ILE A 482 -3.95 -43.26 -34.15
CA ILE A 482 -3.56 -44.58 -33.63
C ILE A 482 -4.80 -45.16 -32.98
N SER A 483 -5.30 -46.27 -33.52
CA SER A 483 -6.48 -46.96 -33.00
C SER A 483 -6.03 -48.23 -32.27
N GLU A 484 -6.58 -48.45 -31.07
CA GLU A 484 -6.45 -49.74 -30.40
C GLU A 484 -7.37 -50.75 -31.10
N LYS A 485 -6.83 -51.94 -31.40
CA LYS A 485 -7.64 -53.04 -31.94
C LYS A 485 -8.69 -53.43 -30.90
N GLN A 486 -9.94 -53.50 -31.34
CA GLN A 486 -11.07 -53.99 -30.52
C GLN A 486 -10.86 -55.44 -30.09
#